data_AF-A0A976NYR6-F1
#
_entry.id   AF-A0A976NYR6-F1
#
_cell.length_a   1.000
_cell.length_b   1.000
_cell.length_c   1.000
_cell.angle_alpha   90.00
_cell.angle_beta   90.00
_cell.angle_gamma   90.00
#
_symmetry.space_group_name_H-M   'P 1'
#
loop_
_entity.id
_entity.type
_entity.pdbx_description
1 polymer ?
#
loop_
_entity_poly.entity_id
_entity_poly.type
_entity_poly.pdbx_seq_one_letter_code
_entity_poly.pdbx_strand_id
1 'polypeptide(L)'
;MKATIAVAVRHRVVAFEAPLHEHKALRAVYRAFKTSFSVPGQATSTSFGSVAITDAEVFRYVTFFLSPDGSKEDPQTARHLLTLLAMYSTKEVLYLSATTTLLRWQDAEASYTVSTDPTLATSTDRVFVLVTYRPRELLPLYMASARRAVRFVNAVVALVTANAYVSTLGGGHFLCRHLNESTQLANVQIGISMSLHDPVLESKCRVNLLYNALQFGRFKRARRMLKREQAVAEQLESRELRSVCHAASVYLEKMATLHQEQRLTCRKRGLPGTLYDNFYRQRILRLAP
;
A
#
# COMPACT_ATOMS: atom_id res chain seq x y z
N MET A 1 3.37 -44.96 -12.59
CA MET A 1 4.22 -45.15 -11.39
C MET A 1 3.35 -45.57 -10.20
N LYS A 2 3.86 -46.36 -9.24
CA LYS A 2 3.13 -46.75 -8.02
C LYS A 2 3.51 -45.82 -6.87
N ALA A 3 2.59 -44.96 -6.43
CA ALA A 3 2.84 -43.96 -5.40
C ALA A 3 1.78 -43.99 -4.30
N THR A 4 2.17 -43.55 -3.10
CA THR A 4 1.22 -43.23 -2.02
C THR A 4 0.65 -41.84 -2.29
N ILE A 5 -0.66 -41.74 -2.48
CA ILE A 5 -1.35 -40.48 -2.73
C ILE A 5 -2.09 -40.07 -1.45
N ALA A 6 -1.74 -38.89 -0.92
CA ALA A 6 -2.42 -38.25 0.19
C ALA A 6 -3.13 -37.00 -0.32
N VAL A 7 -4.45 -36.97 -0.22
CA VAL A 7 -5.28 -35.83 -0.62
C VAL A 7 -5.90 -35.21 0.63
N ALA A 8 -5.78 -33.89 0.76
CA ALA A 8 -6.46 -33.12 1.77
C ALA A 8 -7.48 -32.19 1.10
N VAL A 9 -8.74 -32.25 1.55
CA VAL A 9 -9.82 -31.36 1.12
C VAL A 9 -10.07 -30.35 2.22
N ARG A 10 -9.88 -29.06 1.92
CA ARG A 10 -10.03 -28.01 2.92
C ARG A 10 -11.50 -27.63 3.10
N HIS A 11 -11.97 -27.59 4.34
CA HIS A 11 -13.37 -27.26 4.65
C HIS A 11 -13.68 -25.78 4.51
N ARG A 12 -12.68 -24.92 4.74
CA ARG A 12 -12.85 -23.46 4.68
C ARG A 12 -12.42 -22.93 3.33
N VAL A 13 -13.36 -22.28 2.66
CA VAL A 13 -13.14 -21.46 1.48
C VAL A 13 -12.36 -20.23 1.91
N VAL A 14 -11.10 -20.12 1.51
CA VAL A 14 -10.36 -18.87 1.73
C VAL A 14 -10.20 -18.19 0.40
N ALA A 15 -11.27 -17.49 0.01
CA ALA A 15 -11.39 -16.74 -1.22
C ALA A 15 -10.26 -15.71 -1.47
N PHE A 16 -9.43 -15.45 -0.46
CA PHE A 16 -8.44 -14.38 -0.47
C PHE A 16 -7.06 -14.80 0.06
N GLU A 17 -6.77 -16.10 0.15
CA GLU A 17 -5.46 -16.55 0.63
C GLU A 17 -4.38 -16.44 -0.46
N ALA A 18 -3.26 -15.80 -0.10
CA ALA A 18 -2.11 -15.66 -0.99
C ALA A 18 -1.44 -17.03 -1.25
N PRO A 19 -0.75 -17.24 -2.39
CA PRO A 19 -0.04 -18.49 -2.72
C PRO A 19 0.93 -18.98 -1.62
N LEU A 20 1.47 -18.04 -0.83
CA LEU A 20 2.36 -18.35 0.30
C LEU A 20 1.67 -19.17 1.42
N HIS A 21 0.34 -19.10 1.53
CA HIS A 21 -0.42 -19.90 2.51
C HIS A 21 -0.78 -21.29 1.96
N GLU A 22 -0.81 -21.49 0.64
CA GLU A 22 -0.98 -22.83 0.04
C GLU A 22 0.21 -23.73 0.36
N HIS A 23 1.44 -23.22 0.28
CA HIS A 23 2.63 -23.97 0.71
C HIS A 23 2.61 -24.31 2.20
N LYS A 24 2.10 -23.40 3.05
CA LYS A 24 1.94 -23.66 4.48
C LYS A 24 0.89 -24.74 4.73
N ALA A 25 -0.24 -24.69 4.02
CA ALA A 25 -1.28 -25.70 4.07
C ALA A 25 -0.77 -27.07 3.60
N LEU A 26 -0.06 -27.14 2.47
CA LEU A 26 0.57 -28.38 1.99
C LEU A 26 1.58 -28.96 2.98
N ARG A 27 2.37 -28.11 3.64
CA ARG A 27 3.25 -28.56 4.74
C ARG A 27 2.47 -29.07 5.94
N ALA A 28 1.31 -28.47 6.25
CA ALA A 28 0.43 -28.97 7.30
C ALA A 28 -0.14 -30.35 6.94
N VAL A 29 -0.54 -30.56 5.67
CA VAL A 29 -0.95 -31.88 5.16
C VAL A 29 0.15 -32.93 5.34
N TYR A 30 1.38 -32.60 4.94
CA TYR A 30 2.53 -33.48 5.12
C TYR A 30 2.78 -33.83 6.60
N ARG A 31 2.69 -32.83 7.49
CA ARG A 31 2.86 -33.04 8.93
C ARG A 31 1.77 -33.92 9.51
N ALA A 32 0.51 -33.66 9.17
CA ALA A 32 -0.64 -34.45 9.59
C ALA A 32 -0.52 -35.91 9.12
N PHE A 33 -0.06 -36.13 7.89
CA PHE A 33 0.25 -37.47 7.40
C PHE A 33 1.34 -38.16 8.23
N LYS A 34 2.45 -37.46 8.52
CA LYS A 34 3.56 -38.02 9.30
C LYS A 34 3.17 -38.34 10.75
N THR A 35 2.29 -37.55 11.35
CA THR A 35 1.80 -37.81 12.72
C THR A 35 0.83 -38.99 12.76
N SER A 36 -0.04 -39.12 11.75
CA SER A 36 -1.05 -40.18 11.70
C SER A 36 -0.49 -41.51 11.19
N PHE A 37 0.61 -41.50 10.44
CA PHE A 37 1.25 -42.69 9.90
C PHE A 37 2.73 -42.75 10.24
N SER A 38 3.10 -43.73 11.07
CA SER A 38 4.49 -44.16 11.24
C SER A 38 4.90 -44.98 10.02
N VAL A 39 5.23 -44.32 8.91
CA VAL A 39 5.68 -45.03 7.69
C VAL A 39 7.16 -45.41 7.86
N PRO A 40 7.51 -46.71 7.88
CA PRO A 40 8.90 -47.14 7.87
C PRO A 40 9.54 -46.81 6.51
N GLY A 41 10.71 -46.16 6.51
CA GLY A 41 11.47 -45.85 5.30
C GLY A 41 11.40 -44.40 4.82
N GLN A 42 12.55 -43.92 4.34
CA GLN A 42 12.72 -42.61 3.73
C GLN A 42 12.18 -42.65 2.29
N ALA A 43 11.30 -41.73 1.92
CA ALA A 43 10.78 -41.63 0.55
C ALA A 43 11.93 -41.23 -0.41
N THR A 44 11.98 -41.82 -1.60
CA THR A 44 12.92 -41.42 -2.67
C THR A 44 12.47 -40.15 -3.35
N SER A 45 11.16 -39.93 -3.48
CA SER A 45 10.59 -38.72 -4.05
C SER A 45 9.32 -38.29 -3.30
N THR A 46 9.19 -36.98 -3.10
CA THR A 46 7.99 -36.35 -2.53
C THR A 46 7.54 -35.22 -3.43
N SER A 47 6.37 -35.38 -4.03
CA SER A 47 5.75 -34.38 -4.90
C SER A 47 4.61 -33.70 -4.18
N PHE A 48 4.51 -32.38 -4.35
CA PHE A 48 3.44 -31.56 -3.78
C PHE A 48 2.67 -30.90 -4.90
N GLY A 49 1.36 -30.91 -4.80
CA GLY A 49 0.48 -30.31 -5.79
C GLY A 49 -0.78 -29.74 -5.16
N SER A 50 -1.44 -28.83 -5.87
CA SER A 50 -2.71 -28.24 -5.43
C SER A 50 -3.70 -28.20 -6.58
N VAL A 51 -4.97 -28.41 -6.25
CA VAL A 51 -6.10 -28.36 -7.19
C VAL A 51 -7.13 -27.38 -6.64
N ALA A 52 -7.43 -26.35 -7.41
CA ALA A 52 -8.47 -25.38 -7.11
C ALA A 52 -9.71 -25.67 -7.96
N ILE A 53 -10.84 -25.95 -7.31
CA ILE A 53 -12.11 -26.24 -7.96
C ILE A 53 -12.96 -24.97 -7.92
N THR A 54 -13.42 -24.52 -9.08
CA THR A 54 -14.21 -23.29 -9.19
C THR A 54 -15.70 -23.50 -9.03
N ASP A 55 -16.18 -24.68 -9.39
CA ASP A 55 -17.60 -25.05 -9.38
C ASP A 55 -18.00 -25.65 -8.03
N ALA A 56 -19.09 -25.15 -7.44
CA ALA A 56 -19.54 -25.54 -6.11
C ALA A 56 -20.03 -26.99 -6.09
N GLU A 57 -20.74 -27.42 -7.13
CA GLU A 57 -21.27 -28.78 -7.24
C GLU A 57 -20.13 -29.76 -7.41
N VAL A 58 -19.18 -29.47 -8.31
CA VAL A 58 -17.98 -30.31 -8.50
C VAL A 58 -17.20 -30.43 -7.19
N PHE A 59 -17.03 -29.34 -6.44
CA PHE A 59 -16.35 -29.40 -5.15
C PHE A 59 -17.10 -30.27 -4.13
N ARG A 60 -18.43 -30.21 -4.10
CA ARG A 60 -19.27 -31.07 -3.24
C ARG A 60 -19.14 -32.54 -3.64
N TYR A 61 -19.18 -32.87 -4.92
CA TYR A 61 -18.99 -34.24 -5.41
C TYR A 61 -17.59 -34.76 -5.04
N VAL A 62 -16.55 -33.97 -5.26
CA VAL A 62 -15.17 -34.34 -4.90
C VAL A 62 -15.03 -34.57 -3.40
N THR A 63 -15.63 -33.69 -2.58
CA THR A 63 -15.63 -33.84 -1.12
C THR A 63 -16.39 -35.10 -0.69
N PHE A 64 -17.51 -35.41 -1.34
CA PHE A 64 -18.34 -36.58 -1.05
C PHE A 64 -17.61 -37.88 -1.38
N PHE A 65 -17.06 -38.04 -2.58
CA PHE A 65 -16.35 -39.27 -2.97
C PHE A 65 -15.06 -39.50 -2.16
N LEU A 66 -14.43 -38.43 -1.66
CA LEU A 66 -13.29 -38.53 -0.74
C LEU A 66 -13.72 -38.75 0.71
N SER A 67 -14.99 -38.55 1.05
CA SER A 67 -15.53 -38.82 2.38
C SER A 67 -15.64 -40.32 2.67
N PRO A 68 -15.80 -40.73 3.95
CA PRO A 68 -16.05 -42.12 4.30
C PRO A 68 -17.28 -42.70 3.59
N ASP A 69 -18.34 -41.92 3.43
CA ASP A 69 -19.63 -42.39 2.92
C ASP A 69 -19.59 -42.60 1.41
N GLY A 70 -19.19 -41.58 0.64
CA GLY A 70 -19.16 -41.68 -0.82
C GLY A 70 -18.17 -42.72 -1.34
N SER A 71 -17.11 -43.02 -0.59
CA SER A 71 -16.17 -44.06 -0.96
C SER A 71 -16.63 -45.50 -0.66
N LYS A 72 -17.55 -45.67 0.29
CA LYS A 72 -18.17 -46.97 0.56
C LYS A 72 -19.21 -47.27 -0.51
N GLU A 73 -19.91 -46.23 -0.96
CA GLU A 73 -20.90 -46.30 -2.03
C GLU A 73 -20.25 -46.61 -3.38
N ASP A 74 -19.16 -45.90 -3.74
CA ASP A 74 -18.40 -46.17 -4.96
C ASP A 74 -16.88 -46.10 -4.73
N PRO A 75 -16.24 -47.23 -4.36
CA PRO A 75 -14.81 -47.28 -4.12
C PRO A 75 -13.98 -47.17 -5.41
N GLN A 76 -14.56 -47.48 -6.59
CA GLN A 76 -13.85 -47.36 -7.86
C GLN A 76 -13.72 -45.90 -8.27
N THR A 77 -14.82 -45.14 -8.17
CA THR A 77 -14.82 -43.69 -8.45
C THR A 77 -13.93 -42.93 -7.48
N ALA A 78 -13.94 -43.27 -6.19
CA ALA A 78 -13.04 -42.66 -5.22
C ALA A 78 -11.54 -42.87 -5.55
N ARG A 79 -11.16 -44.08 -5.99
CA ARG A 79 -9.78 -44.37 -6.43
C ARG A 79 -9.43 -43.64 -7.72
N HIS A 80 -10.34 -43.63 -8.69
CA HIS A 80 -10.14 -42.90 -9.94
C HIS A 80 -9.96 -41.40 -9.68
N LEU A 81 -10.78 -40.83 -8.79
CA LEU A 81 -10.68 -39.43 -8.39
C LEU A 81 -9.32 -39.10 -7.75
N LEU A 82 -8.81 -39.95 -6.85
CA LEU A 82 -7.47 -39.77 -6.26
C LEU A 82 -6.38 -39.77 -7.35
N THR A 83 -6.45 -40.67 -8.32
CA THR A 83 -5.49 -40.71 -9.43
C THR A 83 -5.59 -39.46 -10.32
N LEU A 84 -6.81 -39.00 -10.63
CA LEU A 84 -7.03 -37.79 -11.41
C LEU A 84 -6.47 -36.56 -10.70
N LEU A 85 -6.76 -36.38 -9.41
CA LEU A 85 -6.26 -35.26 -8.63
C LEU A 85 -4.73 -35.25 -8.56
N ALA A 86 -4.11 -36.41 -8.33
CA ALA A 86 -2.66 -36.53 -8.34
C ALA A 86 -2.06 -36.21 -9.71
N MET A 87 -2.65 -36.73 -10.78
CA MET A 87 -2.23 -36.48 -12.17
C MET A 87 -2.34 -35.00 -12.55
N TYR A 88 -3.46 -34.34 -12.26
CA TYR A 88 -3.62 -32.90 -12.52
C TYR A 88 -2.61 -32.06 -11.75
N SER A 89 -2.22 -32.50 -10.55
CA SER A 89 -1.34 -31.75 -9.68
C SER A 89 0.16 -31.93 -9.97
N THR A 90 0.56 -33.14 -10.39
CA THR A 90 1.97 -33.50 -10.64
C THR A 90 2.33 -33.59 -12.13
N LYS A 91 1.32 -33.64 -13.01
CA LYS A 91 1.46 -33.94 -14.45
C LYS A 91 2.04 -35.34 -14.75
N GLU A 92 2.04 -36.23 -13.78
CA GLU A 92 2.52 -37.61 -13.91
C GLU A 92 1.35 -38.60 -13.92
N VAL A 93 1.50 -39.67 -14.71
CA VAL A 93 0.49 -40.74 -14.78
C VAL A 93 0.71 -41.74 -13.63
N LEU A 94 -0.22 -41.71 -12.68
CA LEU A 94 -0.20 -42.53 -11.46
C LEU A 94 -1.34 -43.54 -11.50
N TYR A 95 -1.05 -44.78 -11.10
CA TYR A 95 -2.03 -45.86 -11.06
C TYR A 95 -2.14 -46.41 -9.64
N LEU A 96 -3.37 -46.45 -9.12
CA LEU A 96 -3.69 -47.12 -7.85
C LEU A 96 -4.13 -48.57 -8.13
N SER A 97 -3.63 -49.51 -7.34
CA SER A 97 -4.00 -50.93 -7.43
C SER A 97 -5.43 -51.16 -6.93
N ALA A 98 -6.11 -52.21 -7.41
CA ALA A 98 -7.41 -52.62 -6.89
C ALA A 98 -7.38 -53.04 -5.40
N THR A 99 -6.20 -53.44 -4.92
CA THR A 99 -5.92 -53.82 -3.52
C THR A 99 -5.71 -52.62 -2.58
N THR A 100 -5.76 -51.39 -3.11
CA THR A 100 -5.53 -50.17 -2.34
C THR A 100 -6.65 -49.96 -1.32
N THR A 101 -6.24 -49.83 -0.06
CA THR A 101 -7.07 -49.40 1.06
C THR A 101 -7.04 -47.88 1.19
N LEU A 102 -8.14 -47.27 1.60
CA LEU A 102 -8.25 -45.82 1.76
C LEU A 102 -8.38 -45.48 3.25
N LEU A 103 -7.39 -44.78 3.78
CA LEU A 103 -7.37 -44.31 5.17
C LEU A 103 -7.84 -42.86 5.23
N ARG A 104 -8.66 -42.54 6.23
CA ARG A 104 -9.30 -41.23 6.35
C ARG A 104 -9.34 -40.73 7.76
N TRP A 105 -9.18 -39.42 7.89
CA TRP A 105 -9.41 -38.68 9.13
C TRP A 105 -9.75 -37.23 8.79
N GLN A 106 -10.19 -36.49 9.79
CA GLN A 106 -10.59 -35.10 9.65
C GLN A 106 -10.08 -34.31 10.84
N ASP A 107 -9.67 -33.06 10.61
CA ASP A 107 -9.39 -32.09 11.66
C ASP A 107 -10.25 -30.82 11.47
N ALA A 108 -9.95 -29.77 12.25
CA ALA A 108 -10.69 -28.52 12.21
C ALA A 108 -10.54 -27.76 10.87
N GLU A 109 -9.52 -28.07 10.06
CA GLU A 109 -9.16 -27.34 8.85
C GLU A 109 -9.47 -28.13 7.56
N ALA A 110 -9.28 -29.45 7.55
CA ALA A 110 -9.40 -30.31 6.37
C ALA A 110 -9.80 -31.76 6.67
N SER A 111 -10.33 -32.43 5.64
CA SER A 111 -10.50 -33.87 5.59
C SER A 111 -9.41 -34.49 4.75
N TYR A 112 -8.88 -35.63 5.20
CA TYR A 112 -7.73 -36.28 4.61
C TYR A 112 -8.11 -37.67 4.10
N THR A 113 -7.63 -38.01 2.90
CA THR A 113 -7.78 -39.33 2.29
C THR A 113 -6.43 -39.80 1.78
N VAL A 114 -5.99 -40.98 2.20
CA VAL A 114 -4.70 -41.55 1.85
C VAL A 114 -4.90 -42.91 1.21
N SER A 115 -4.24 -43.15 0.08
CA SER A 115 -4.15 -44.46 -0.54
C SER A 115 -3.01 -45.28 0.08
N THR A 116 -3.34 -46.33 0.82
CA THR A 116 -2.36 -47.29 1.37
C THR A 116 -2.53 -48.64 0.70
N ASP A 117 -1.46 -49.17 0.13
CA ASP A 117 -1.46 -50.54 -0.39
C ASP A 117 -0.56 -51.42 0.50
N PRO A 118 -1.12 -52.46 1.17
CA PRO A 118 -0.37 -53.32 2.07
C PRO A 118 0.74 -54.12 1.37
N THR A 119 0.67 -54.28 0.04
CA THR A 119 1.71 -54.95 -0.77
C THR A 119 2.87 -54.01 -1.14
N LEU A 120 2.77 -52.73 -0.80
CA LEU A 120 3.69 -51.65 -1.17
C LEU A 120 4.34 -51.00 0.05
N ALA A 121 4.73 -51.80 1.05
CA ALA A 121 5.59 -51.36 2.16
C ALA A 121 6.91 -50.69 1.70
N THR A 122 7.23 -50.77 0.40
CA THR A 122 8.38 -50.17 -0.28
C THR A 122 8.02 -49.15 -1.37
N SER A 123 6.78 -48.62 -1.44
CA SER A 123 6.49 -47.49 -2.35
C SER A 123 7.31 -46.28 -1.93
N THR A 124 8.27 -45.90 -2.76
CA THR A 124 9.23 -44.86 -2.43
C THR A 124 8.77 -43.45 -2.78
N ASP A 125 7.70 -43.33 -3.58
CA ASP A 125 7.19 -42.04 -4.05
C ASP A 125 5.87 -41.66 -3.38
N ARG A 126 5.82 -40.42 -2.89
CA ARG A 126 4.67 -39.88 -2.16
C ARG A 126 4.17 -38.61 -2.82
N VAL A 127 2.87 -38.53 -3.05
CA VAL A 127 2.23 -37.36 -3.67
C VAL A 127 1.23 -36.77 -2.68
N PHE A 128 1.40 -35.48 -2.38
CA PHE A 128 0.51 -34.72 -1.51
C PHE A 128 -0.28 -33.72 -2.33
N VAL A 129 -1.60 -33.85 -2.34
CA VAL A 129 -2.50 -32.96 -3.08
C VAL A 129 -3.39 -32.20 -2.12
N LEU A 130 -3.43 -30.87 -2.24
CA LEU A 130 -4.39 -30.03 -1.54
C LEU A 130 -5.52 -29.63 -2.48
N VAL A 131 -6.76 -29.95 -2.13
CA VAL A 131 -7.98 -29.57 -2.85
C VAL A 131 -8.65 -28.39 -2.14
N THR A 132 -8.94 -27.33 -2.89
CA THR A 132 -9.59 -26.12 -2.38
C THR A 132 -10.74 -25.68 -3.27
N TYR A 133 -11.77 -25.07 -2.67
CA TYR A 133 -12.84 -24.40 -3.40
C TYR A 133 -12.49 -22.92 -3.63
N ARG A 134 -12.59 -22.45 -4.87
CA ARG A 134 -12.32 -21.06 -5.30
C ARG A 134 -13.41 -20.54 -6.24
N PRO A 135 -14.49 -19.92 -5.73
CA PRO A 135 -15.57 -19.42 -6.58
C PRO A 135 -15.06 -18.35 -7.55
N ARG A 136 -15.51 -18.39 -8.81
CA ARG A 136 -15.21 -17.34 -9.80
C ARG A 136 -15.92 -16.02 -9.51
N GLU A 137 -17.07 -16.07 -8.83
CA GLU A 137 -17.96 -14.94 -8.59
C GLU A 137 -17.54 -14.05 -7.41
N LEU A 138 -16.56 -14.47 -6.62
CA LEU A 138 -15.96 -13.58 -5.64
C LEU A 138 -15.07 -12.60 -6.41
N LEU A 139 -15.63 -11.42 -6.71
CA LEU A 139 -14.89 -10.25 -7.17
C LEU A 139 -13.57 -10.22 -6.38
N PRO A 140 -12.41 -10.39 -7.04
CA PRO A 140 -11.15 -10.41 -6.33
C PRO A 140 -10.84 -8.96 -5.97
N LEU A 141 -11.46 -8.44 -4.92
CA LEU A 141 -10.86 -7.38 -4.13
C LEU A 141 -9.61 -8.01 -3.52
N TYR A 142 -8.53 -7.99 -4.30
CA TYR A 142 -7.21 -8.36 -3.82
C TYR A 142 -6.96 -7.48 -2.60
N MET A 143 -7.06 -8.07 -1.40
CA MET A 143 -7.04 -7.28 -0.15
C MET A 143 -5.77 -6.44 -0.03
N ALA A 144 -4.68 -6.86 -0.67
CA ALA A 144 -3.47 -6.06 -0.77
C ALA A 144 -3.57 -4.87 -1.75
N SER A 145 -4.37 -4.90 -2.82
CA SER A 145 -4.67 -3.67 -3.60
C SER A 145 -5.60 -2.76 -2.81
N ALA A 146 -6.65 -3.31 -2.17
CA ALA A 146 -7.56 -2.52 -1.33
C ALA A 146 -6.80 -1.82 -0.18
N ARG A 147 -5.93 -2.54 0.54
CA ARG A 147 -5.07 -1.96 1.59
C ARG A 147 -4.11 -0.90 1.04
N ARG A 148 -3.53 -1.12 -0.15
CA ARG A 148 -2.66 -0.11 -0.79
C ARG A 148 -3.44 1.15 -1.15
N ALA A 149 -4.65 1.01 -1.70
CA ALA A 149 -5.53 2.13 -2.02
C ALA A 149 -5.92 2.91 -0.76
N VAL A 150 -6.35 2.22 0.31
CA VAL A 150 -6.69 2.87 1.58
C VAL A 150 -5.49 3.59 2.19
N ARG A 151 -4.29 2.98 2.17
CA ARG A 151 -3.06 3.64 2.63
C ARG A 151 -2.74 4.89 1.83
N PHE A 152 -2.92 4.84 0.51
CA PHE A 152 -2.71 5.98 -0.36
C PHE A 152 -3.69 7.12 -0.04
N VAL A 153 -4.99 6.82 0.07
CA VAL A 153 -6.01 7.81 0.44
C VAL A 153 -5.70 8.44 1.80
N ASN A 154 -5.35 7.64 2.80
CA ASN A 154 -4.97 8.15 4.11
C ASN A 154 -3.71 9.02 4.07
N ALA A 155 -2.72 8.68 3.22
CA ALA A 155 -1.54 9.52 3.04
C ALA A 155 -1.89 10.88 2.41
N VAL A 156 -2.78 10.91 1.40
CA VAL A 156 -3.28 12.16 0.80
C VAL A 156 -4.02 13.01 1.84
N VAL A 157 -4.91 12.42 2.63
CA VAL A 157 -5.62 13.11 3.72
C VAL A 157 -4.62 13.70 4.72
N ALA A 158 -3.63 12.91 5.15
CA ALA A 158 -2.60 13.37 6.08
C ALA A 158 -1.80 14.56 5.52
N LEU A 159 -1.45 14.55 4.22
CA LEU A 159 -0.76 15.67 3.56
C LEU A 159 -1.63 16.93 3.52
N VAL A 160 -2.93 16.81 3.20
CA VAL A 160 -3.86 17.96 3.21
C VAL A 160 -4.00 18.54 4.61
N THR A 161 -4.14 17.68 5.62
CA THR A 161 -4.19 18.10 7.03
C THR A 161 -2.89 18.77 7.46
N ALA A 162 -1.73 18.19 7.13
CA ALA A 162 -0.43 18.79 7.42
C ALA A 162 -0.26 20.16 6.74
N ASN A 163 -0.71 20.31 5.48
CA ASN A 163 -0.70 21.59 4.77
C ASN A 163 -1.52 22.65 5.53
N ALA A 164 -2.71 22.29 6.01
CA ALA A 164 -3.56 23.20 6.79
C ALA A 164 -2.85 23.65 8.08
N TYR A 165 -2.30 22.72 8.86
CA TYR A 165 -1.55 23.04 10.08
C TYR A 165 -0.35 23.94 9.83
N VAL A 166 0.48 23.59 8.84
CA VAL A 166 1.68 24.37 8.47
C VAL A 166 1.28 25.76 7.97
N SER A 167 0.20 25.89 7.22
CA SER A 167 -0.33 27.17 6.75
C SER A 167 -0.76 28.07 7.93
N THR A 168 -1.52 27.53 8.88
CA THR A 168 -2.00 28.27 10.06
C THR A 168 -0.84 28.69 10.96
N LEU A 169 0.09 27.77 11.27
CA LEU A 169 1.27 28.08 12.08
C LEU A 169 2.22 29.05 11.38
N GLY A 170 2.45 28.85 10.07
CA GLY A 170 3.28 29.74 9.25
C GLY A 170 2.74 31.16 9.21
N GLY A 171 1.42 31.32 9.04
CA GLY A 171 0.75 32.61 9.15
C GLY A 171 0.91 33.24 10.54
N GLY A 172 0.78 32.45 11.61
CA GLY A 172 1.02 32.90 12.99
C GLY A 172 2.45 33.40 13.20
N HIS A 173 3.47 32.62 12.81
CA HIS A 173 4.87 33.01 12.89
C HIS A 173 5.18 34.26 12.05
N PHE A 174 4.58 34.37 10.86
CA PHE A 174 4.69 35.55 10.01
C PHE A 174 4.16 36.82 10.71
N LEU A 175 2.99 36.72 11.34
CA LEU A 175 2.36 37.83 12.06
C LEU A 175 3.16 38.21 13.31
N CYS A 176 3.73 37.23 14.02
CA CYS A 176 4.61 37.44 15.18
C CYS A 176 6.06 37.78 14.82
N ARG A 177 6.38 37.99 13.54
CA ARG A 177 7.74 38.30 13.03
C ARG A 177 8.81 37.25 13.34
N HIS A 178 8.40 36.01 13.58
CA HIS A 178 9.27 34.84 13.62
C HIS A 178 9.58 34.42 12.16
N LEU A 179 10.36 35.26 11.47
CA LEU A 179 10.52 35.18 10.01
C LEU A 179 11.32 33.96 9.57
N ASN A 180 12.25 33.48 10.40
CA ASN A 180 13.02 32.28 10.10
C ASN A 180 12.11 31.05 10.11
N GLU A 181 11.27 30.94 11.14
CA GLU A 181 10.29 29.89 11.35
C GLU A 181 9.22 29.93 10.27
N SER A 182 8.66 31.11 9.97
CA SER A 182 7.73 31.32 8.86
C SER A 182 8.33 30.88 7.52
N THR A 183 9.61 31.17 7.28
CA THR A 183 10.30 30.76 6.05
C THR A 183 10.49 29.25 5.98
N GLN A 184 10.86 28.61 7.09
CA GLN A 184 10.99 27.15 7.17
C GLN A 184 9.64 26.47 6.92
N LEU A 185 8.57 26.94 7.57
CA LEU A 185 7.23 26.40 7.38
C LEU A 185 6.72 26.58 5.95
N ALA A 186 6.95 27.73 5.32
CA ALA A 186 6.60 27.92 3.91
C ALA A 186 7.37 26.98 2.97
N ASN A 187 8.64 26.66 3.24
CA ASN A 187 9.38 25.66 2.47
C ASN A 187 8.82 24.24 2.66
N VAL A 188 8.43 23.88 3.89
CA VAL A 188 7.73 22.61 4.17
C VAL A 188 6.42 22.55 3.39
N GLN A 189 5.67 23.65 3.37
CA GLN A 189 4.41 23.76 2.63
C GLN A 189 4.59 23.53 1.12
N ILE A 190 5.69 24.04 0.53
CA ILE A 190 6.08 23.75 -0.86
C ILE A 190 6.35 22.25 -1.07
N GLY A 191 7.05 21.60 -0.14
CA GLY A 191 7.29 20.15 -0.22
C GLY A 191 6.00 19.33 -0.16
N ILE A 192 5.04 19.76 0.67
CA ILE A 192 3.72 19.12 0.77
C ILE A 192 2.93 19.33 -0.54
N SER A 193 2.91 20.54 -1.10
CA SER A 193 2.20 20.80 -2.36
C SER A 193 2.78 20.02 -3.54
N MET A 194 4.11 19.86 -3.59
CA MET A 194 4.76 18.99 -4.58
C MET A 194 4.33 17.53 -4.43
N SER A 195 4.21 17.05 -3.17
CA SER A 195 3.76 15.69 -2.87
C SER A 195 2.27 15.45 -3.20
N LEU A 196 1.46 16.51 -3.14
CA LEU A 196 0.07 16.52 -3.56
C LEU A 196 -0.09 16.71 -5.08
N HIS A 197 1.00 16.98 -5.81
CA HIS A 197 0.99 17.36 -7.22
C HIS A 197 0.05 18.55 -7.53
N ASP A 198 -0.02 19.53 -6.62
CA ASP A 198 -0.82 20.75 -6.78
C ASP A 198 0.09 21.97 -7.10
N PRO A 199 0.29 22.30 -8.40
CA PRO A 199 1.17 23.39 -8.81
C PRO A 199 0.61 24.78 -8.46
N VAL A 200 -0.70 24.92 -8.30
CA VAL A 200 -1.33 26.19 -7.91
C VAL A 200 -1.05 26.46 -6.44
N LEU A 201 -1.22 25.45 -5.57
CA LEU A 201 -0.86 25.56 -4.16
C LEU A 201 0.64 25.81 -3.98
N GLU A 202 1.48 25.12 -4.74
CA GLU A 202 2.94 25.32 -4.72
C GLU A 202 3.33 26.77 -4.99
N SER A 203 2.74 27.39 -6.02
CA SER A 203 2.99 28.79 -6.35
C SER A 203 2.49 29.74 -5.27
N LYS A 204 1.30 29.51 -4.68
CA LYS A 204 0.82 30.28 -3.53
C LYS A 204 1.79 30.23 -2.35
N CYS A 205 2.37 29.07 -2.07
CA CYS A 205 3.37 28.92 -1.01
C CYS A 205 4.67 29.70 -1.32
N ARG A 206 5.09 29.77 -2.58
CA ARG A 206 6.21 30.64 -3.01
C ARG A 206 5.89 32.12 -2.87
N VAL A 207 4.64 32.53 -3.07
CA VAL A 207 4.20 33.90 -2.77
C VAL A 207 4.29 34.20 -1.27
N ASN A 208 4.06 33.23 -0.38
CA ASN A 208 4.31 33.41 1.06
C ASN A 208 5.80 33.66 1.37
N LEU A 209 6.72 32.95 0.69
CA LEU A 209 8.15 33.25 0.79
C LEU A 209 8.51 34.64 0.27
N LEU A 210 7.80 35.14 -0.75
CA LEU A 210 7.94 36.53 -1.19
C LEU A 210 7.53 37.50 -0.08
N TYR A 211 6.42 37.28 0.61
CA TYR A 211 6.00 38.11 1.74
C TYR A 211 7.05 38.09 2.88
N ASN A 212 7.63 36.93 3.18
CA ASN A 212 8.76 36.82 4.10
C ASN A 212 9.97 37.64 3.62
N ALA A 213 10.35 37.52 2.34
CA ALA A 213 11.44 38.30 1.76
C ALA A 213 11.16 39.81 1.84
N LEU A 214 9.90 40.22 1.68
CA LEU A 214 9.50 41.60 1.93
C LEU A 214 9.71 41.96 3.40
N GLN A 215 9.24 41.19 4.38
CA GLN A 215 9.47 41.52 5.78
C GLN A 215 10.97 41.67 6.14
N PHE A 216 11.85 40.87 5.54
CA PHE A 216 13.31 41.03 5.65
C PHE A 216 13.91 42.25 4.92
N GLY A 217 13.10 43.04 4.21
CA GLY A 217 13.55 44.16 3.39
C GLY A 217 14.26 43.78 2.09
N ARG A 218 14.16 42.52 1.65
CA ARG A 218 14.82 41.99 0.45
C ARG A 218 13.99 42.22 -0.82
N PHE A 219 13.73 43.48 -1.16
CA PHE A 219 12.85 43.86 -2.28
C PHE A 219 13.26 43.31 -3.64
N LYS A 220 14.56 43.36 -3.97
CA LYS A 220 15.07 42.82 -5.25
C LYS A 220 14.76 41.33 -5.39
N ARG A 221 14.84 40.58 -4.29
CA ARG A 221 14.48 39.15 -4.26
C ARG A 221 12.97 38.96 -4.41
N ALA A 222 12.17 39.69 -3.64
CA ALA A 222 10.71 39.63 -3.71
C ALA A 222 10.19 39.92 -5.13
N ARG A 223 10.71 40.96 -5.81
CA ARG A 223 10.33 41.31 -7.19
C ARG A 223 10.68 40.21 -8.20
N ARG A 224 11.85 39.56 -8.05
CA ARG A 224 12.24 38.43 -8.91
C ARG A 224 11.31 37.22 -8.71
N MET A 225 10.95 36.94 -7.47
CA MET A 225 10.01 35.85 -7.16
C MET A 225 8.63 36.16 -7.76
N LEU A 226 8.12 37.38 -7.58
CA LEU A 226 6.83 37.79 -8.11
C LEU A 226 6.70 37.57 -9.62
N LYS A 227 7.71 38.02 -10.38
CA LYS A 227 7.73 37.86 -11.84
C LYS A 227 7.68 36.39 -12.27
N ARG A 228 8.35 35.51 -11.53
CA ARG A 228 8.30 34.06 -11.79
C ARG A 228 6.92 33.49 -11.53
N GLU A 229 6.32 33.81 -10.39
CA GLU A 229 4.99 33.30 -10.05
C GLU A 229 3.88 33.89 -10.95
N GLN A 230 4.05 35.11 -11.48
CA GLN A 230 3.17 35.67 -12.51
C GLN A 230 3.22 34.86 -13.80
N ALA A 231 4.43 34.51 -14.28
CA ALA A 231 4.58 33.65 -15.45
C ALA A 231 4.00 32.24 -15.23
N VAL A 232 4.16 31.67 -14.02
CA VAL A 232 3.51 30.40 -13.65
C VAL A 232 1.98 30.54 -13.67
N ALA A 233 1.43 31.65 -13.18
CA ALA A 233 -0.01 31.90 -13.20
C ALA A 233 -0.60 31.99 -14.62
N GLU A 234 0.18 32.55 -15.55
CA GLU A 234 -0.17 32.58 -16.98
C GLU A 234 -0.10 31.17 -17.59
N GLN A 235 0.98 30.43 -17.33
CA GLN A 235 1.16 29.05 -17.84
C GLN A 235 0.08 28.09 -17.34
N LEU A 236 -0.33 28.21 -16.08
CA LEU A 236 -1.40 27.39 -15.48
C LEU A 236 -2.80 27.93 -15.79
N GLU A 237 -2.90 29.07 -16.48
CA GLU A 237 -4.14 29.81 -16.75
C GLU A 237 -4.99 30.12 -15.50
N SER A 238 -4.40 30.03 -14.29
CA SER A 238 -5.12 30.10 -13.02
C SER A 238 -5.52 31.53 -12.68
N ARG A 239 -6.84 31.82 -12.73
CA ARG A 239 -7.40 33.12 -12.34
C ARG A 239 -7.13 33.43 -10.87
N GLU A 240 -7.20 32.41 -10.01
CA GLU A 240 -6.96 32.56 -8.58
C GLU A 240 -5.51 32.97 -8.31
N LEU A 241 -4.54 32.29 -8.94
CA LEU A 241 -3.13 32.61 -8.76
C LEU A 241 -2.79 34.00 -9.32
N ARG A 242 -3.40 34.41 -10.44
CA ARG A 242 -3.30 35.77 -10.97
C ARG A 242 -3.76 36.82 -9.95
N SER A 243 -4.87 36.56 -9.24
CA SER A 243 -5.36 37.44 -8.17
C SER A 243 -4.38 37.53 -6.99
N VAL A 244 -3.82 36.39 -6.56
CA VAL A 244 -2.81 36.32 -5.49
C VAL A 244 -1.55 37.10 -5.88
N CYS A 245 -1.05 36.91 -7.09
CA CYS A 245 0.11 37.64 -7.61
C CYS A 245 -0.16 39.14 -7.75
N HIS A 246 -1.36 39.54 -8.17
CA HIS A 246 -1.76 40.94 -8.23
C HIS A 246 -1.73 41.59 -6.83
N ALA A 247 -2.33 40.94 -5.83
CA ALA A 247 -2.30 41.41 -4.44
C ALA A 247 -0.86 41.54 -3.91
N ALA A 248 0.01 40.57 -4.22
CA ALA A 248 1.42 40.62 -3.85
C ALA A 248 2.17 41.77 -4.54
N SER A 249 1.83 42.11 -5.78
CA SER A 249 2.39 43.26 -6.50
C SER A 249 2.04 44.58 -5.83
N VAL A 250 0.75 44.79 -5.55
CA VAL A 250 0.26 46.00 -4.86
C VAL A 250 0.93 46.14 -3.49
N TYR A 251 1.02 45.03 -2.75
CA TYR A 251 1.69 45.03 -1.45
C TYR A 251 3.18 45.39 -1.57
N LEU A 252 3.90 44.81 -2.54
CA LEU A 252 5.32 45.09 -2.80
C LEU A 252 5.56 46.57 -3.11
N GLU A 253 4.74 47.18 -3.95
CA GLU A 253 4.85 48.58 -4.33
C GLU A 253 4.63 49.50 -3.12
N LYS A 254 3.52 49.30 -2.39
CA LYS A 254 3.25 50.04 -1.15
C LYS A 254 4.42 49.95 -0.17
N MET A 255 4.94 48.75 -0.02
CA MET A 255 6.09 48.44 0.82
C MET A 255 7.39 49.10 0.35
N ALA A 256 7.58 49.30 -0.95
CA ALA A 256 8.76 49.94 -1.50
C ALA A 256 8.72 51.46 -1.32
N THR A 257 7.55 52.07 -1.54
CA THR A 257 7.31 53.51 -1.33
C THR A 257 7.56 53.91 0.12
N LEU A 258 6.91 53.23 1.07
CA LEU A 258 7.06 53.51 2.50
C LEU A 258 8.53 53.40 2.96
N HIS A 259 9.24 52.41 2.45
CA HIS A 259 10.64 52.23 2.74
C HIS A 259 11.52 53.37 2.20
N GLN A 260 11.22 53.88 1.01
CA GLN A 260 11.94 55.01 0.42
C GLN A 260 11.67 56.29 1.22
N GLU A 261 10.42 56.56 1.59
CA GLU A 261 10.03 57.70 2.42
C GLU A 261 10.72 57.68 3.79
N GLN A 262 10.76 56.53 4.46
CA GLN A 262 11.45 56.36 5.74
C GLN A 262 12.96 56.56 5.61
N ARG A 263 13.60 56.04 4.55
CA ARG A 263 15.04 56.26 4.31
C ARG A 263 15.37 57.73 4.11
N LEU A 264 14.54 58.46 3.37
CA LEU A 264 14.69 59.91 3.19
C LEU A 264 14.52 60.66 4.52
N THR A 265 13.58 60.23 5.36
CA THR A 265 13.30 60.85 6.67
C THR A 265 14.43 60.61 7.67
N CYS A 266 14.97 59.39 7.76
CA CYS A 266 16.11 59.07 8.63
C CYS A 266 17.37 59.86 8.19
N ARG A 267 17.63 59.93 6.88
CA ARG A 267 18.75 60.71 6.33
C ARG A 267 18.65 62.19 6.67
N LYS A 268 17.43 62.76 6.68
CA LYS A 268 17.19 64.16 7.06
C LYS A 268 17.36 64.43 8.57
N ARG A 269 17.13 63.44 9.45
CA ARG A 269 17.17 63.61 10.91
C ARG A 269 18.51 63.23 11.56
N GLY A 270 19.47 62.68 10.81
CA GLY A 270 20.78 62.27 11.36
C GLY A 270 20.72 61.19 12.44
N LEU A 271 19.56 60.55 12.62
CA LEU A 271 19.35 59.49 13.62
C LEU A 271 20.02 58.18 13.15
N PRO A 272 20.65 57.41 14.06
CA PRO A 272 21.06 56.04 13.76
C PRO A 272 19.83 55.24 13.31
N GLY A 273 19.96 54.53 12.20
CA GLY A 273 18.86 53.93 11.42
C GLY A 273 18.10 52.78 12.09
N THR A 274 18.13 52.67 13.42
CA THR A 274 17.42 51.70 14.23
C THR A 274 16.25 52.38 14.93
N LEU A 275 15.08 52.31 14.29
CA LEU A 275 13.80 52.67 14.88
C LEU A 275 13.16 51.39 15.45
N TYR A 276 12.86 51.39 16.75
CA TYR A 276 12.03 50.38 17.41
C TYR A 276 10.56 50.76 17.26
N ASP A 277 9.75 49.84 16.73
CA ASP A 277 8.31 50.03 16.59
C ASP A 277 7.56 48.84 17.22
N ASN A 278 6.72 49.17 18.20
CA ASN A 278 5.99 48.25 19.06
C ASN A 278 4.61 47.83 18.49
N PHE A 279 4.23 48.24 17.27
CA PHE A 279 2.90 47.90 16.73
C PHE A 279 2.87 47.27 15.33
N TYR A 280 1.84 46.44 15.16
CA TYR A 280 1.64 45.34 14.21
C TYR A 280 1.59 45.65 12.70
N ARG A 281 2.02 46.83 12.22
CA ARG A 281 1.93 47.18 10.79
C ARG A 281 3.15 47.98 10.32
N GLN A 282 3.93 47.36 9.43
CA GLN A 282 4.83 48.00 8.45
C GLN A 282 6.22 48.51 8.93
N ARG A 283 7.12 47.53 9.14
CA ARG A 283 8.47 47.34 8.52
C ARG A 283 9.61 48.36 8.71
N ILE A 284 10.82 47.91 9.11
CA ILE A 284 12.17 48.48 8.79
C ILE A 284 13.26 47.38 8.72
N LEU A 285 14.33 47.68 7.96
CA LEU A 285 15.52 46.90 7.58
C LEU A 285 16.47 46.46 8.72
N ARG A 286 17.17 45.35 8.44
CA ARG A 286 18.45 45.00 9.08
C ARG A 286 19.60 45.74 8.38
N LEU A 287 20.28 46.63 9.08
CA LEU A 287 21.63 47.09 8.71
C LEU A 287 22.60 45.92 8.96
N ALA A 288 23.36 45.54 7.94
CA ALA A 288 24.51 44.63 8.09
C ALA A 288 25.75 45.48 8.45
N PRO A 289 26.73 44.91 9.19
CA PRO A 289 27.82 45.64 9.85
C PRO A 289 28.75 46.38 8.89
#